data_AF-A0A498GVA6-F1
#
_entry.id   AF-A0A498GVA6-F1
#
_cell.length_a   1.000
_cell.length_b   1.000
_cell.length_c   1.000
_cell.angle_alpha   90.00
_cell.angle_beta   90.00
_cell.angle_gamma   90.00
#
_symmetry.space_group_name_H-M   'P 1'
#
loop_
_entity.id
_entity.type
_entity.pdbx_description
1 polymer ?
#
loop_
_entity_poly.entity_id
_entity_poly.type
_entity_poly.pdbx_seq_one_letter_code
_entity_poly.pdbx_strand_id
1 'polypeptide(L)'
;MIRFIKYHPRSNTYVIEKRAFFEEDLILDGNVIVGQEAKFWKNLTVTGRLELGKGSIVRGDVKARSALVCSGAKVLGNIETTSELILLDRAKINIAACQGDIRARPGCTLNSVKADGTLELVGKVIVRKVEPLTKVIIRAEE
;
A
#
# COMPACT_ATOMS: atom_id res chain seq x y z
N MET A 1 9.70 -20.91 12.90
CA MET A 1 8.57 -20.83 11.95
C MET A 1 8.53 -19.43 11.33
N ILE A 2 9.46 -19.10 10.42
CA ILE A 2 9.41 -17.90 9.55
C ILE A 2 10.18 -18.27 8.28
N ARG A 3 9.58 -19.08 7.40
CA ARG A 3 10.30 -19.61 6.22
C ARG A 3 10.35 -18.63 5.05
N PHE A 4 9.57 -17.54 5.12
CA PHE A 4 9.34 -16.62 4.01
C PHE A 4 9.89 -15.21 4.22
N ILE A 5 10.48 -14.89 5.38
CA ILE A 5 10.97 -13.55 5.69
C ILE A 5 12.46 -13.61 5.97
N LYS A 6 13.23 -12.81 5.24
CA LYS A 6 14.67 -12.60 5.44
C LYS A 6 14.90 -11.21 6.00
N TYR A 7 15.59 -11.10 7.12
CA TYR A 7 15.93 -9.82 7.71
C TYR A 7 17.33 -9.37 7.28
N HIS A 8 17.46 -8.11 6.86
CA HIS A 8 18.71 -7.48 6.46
C HIS A 8 19.06 -6.37 7.47
N PRO A 9 19.97 -6.63 8.44
CA PRO A 9 20.23 -5.72 9.56
C PRO A 9 20.77 -4.35 9.15
N ARG A 10 21.60 -4.29 8.09
CA ARG A 10 22.25 -3.04 7.67
C ARG A 10 21.28 -1.95 7.22
N SER A 11 20.11 -2.35 6.71
CA SER A 11 19.08 -1.44 6.19
C SER A 11 17.78 -1.52 6.98
N ASN A 12 17.78 -2.24 8.11
CA ASN A 12 16.59 -2.59 8.89
C ASN A 12 15.42 -3.01 7.98
N THR A 13 15.66 -3.98 7.09
CA THR A 13 14.69 -4.36 6.04
C THR A 13 14.33 -5.83 6.11
N TYR A 14 13.04 -6.13 6.16
CA TYR A 14 12.47 -7.47 6.02
C TYR A 14 12.09 -7.70 4.57
N VAL A 15 12.64 -8.74 3.97
CA VAL A 15 12.31 -9.16 2.60
C VAL A 15 11.43 -10.40 2.69
N ILE A 16 10.17 -10.24 2.30
CA ILE A 16 9.19 -11.31 2.20
C ILE A 16 9.30 -11.94 0.80
N GLU A 17 9.43 -13.25 0.73
CA GLU A 17 9.56 -13.97 -0.53
C GLU A 17 8.29 -13.87 -1.40
N LYS A 18 8.46 -14.07 -2.70
CA LYS A 18 7.34 -14.16 -3.65
C LYS A 18 6.39 -15.30 -3.26
N ARG A 19 5.09 -15.11 -3.49
CA ARG A 19 4.03 -16.09 -3.18
C ARG A 19 3.99 -16.51 -1.70
N ALA A 20 4.58 -15.73 -0.81
CA ALA A 20 4.45 -15.94 0.62
C ALA A 20 2.99 -15.81 1.04
N PHE A 21 2.61 -16.59 2.04
CA PHE A 21 1.24 -16.63 2.55
C PHE A 21 1.27 -16.51 4.07
N PHE A 22 0.51 -15.55 4.58
CA PHE A 22 0.40 -15.26 6.01
C PHE A 22 -1.08 -15.29 6.41
N GLU A 23 -1.42 -16.18 7.34
CA GLU A 23 -2.76 -16.32 7.90
C GLU A 23 -2.98 -15.49 9.18
N GLU A 24 -1.90 -15.04 9.81
CA GLU A 24 -1.90 -14.30 11.07
C GLU A 24 -1.47 -12.85 10.87
N ASP A 25 -1.70 -12.03 11.89
CA ASP A 25 -1.24 -10.64 11.91
C ASP A 25 0.29 -10.61 11.85
N LEU A 26 0.83 -9.76 10.97
CA LEU A 26 2.27 -9.59 10.80
C LEU A 26 2.68 -8.20 11.23
N ILE A 27 3.53 -8.12 12.26
CA ILE A 27 4.08 -6.88 12.79
C ILE A 27 5.59 -6.90 12.56
N LEU A 28 6.09 -5.93 11.80
CA LEU A 28 7.50 -5.83 11.46
C LEU A 28 8.02 -4.42 11.80
N ASP A 29 9.00 -4.36 12.70
CA ASP A 29 9.63 -3.11 13.10
C ASP A 29 10.81 -2.77 12.18
N GLY A 30 10.50 -2.17 11.03
CA GLY A 30 11.47 -1.77 10.03
C GLY A 30 10.85 -1.53 8.67
N ASN A 31 11.68 -1.55 7.63
CA ASN A 31 11.24 -1.52 6.25
C ASN A 31 10.83 -2.93 5.80
N VAL A 32 9.85 -3.04 4.91
CA VAL A 32 9.36 -4.32 4.42
C VAL A 32 9.26 -4.28 2.91
N ILE A 33 9.93 -5.22 2.25
CA ILE A 33 9.83 -5.44 0.81
C ILE A 33 9.13 -6.77 0.61
N VAL A 34 7.98 -6.73 -0.06
CA VAL A 34 7.16 -7.91 -0.31
C VAL A 34 7.35 -8.38 -1.74
N GLY A 35 7.68 -9.66 -1.90
CA GLY A 35 7.73 -10.31 -3.19
C GLY A 35 6.37 -10.31 -3.92
N GLN A 36 6.41 -10.67 -5.20
CA GLN A 36 5.22 -10.73 -6.05
C GLN A 36 4.22 -11.78 -5.56
N GLU A 37 2.93 -11.55 -5.78
CA GLU A 37 1.83 -12.48 -5.49
C GLU A 37 1.76 -12.95 -4.02
N ALA A 38 2.30 -12.17 -3.07
CA ALA A 38 2.18 -12.48 -1.65
C ALA A 38 0.74 -12.25 -1.17
N LYS A 39 0.32 -13.03 -0.18
CA LYS A 39 -1.06 -13.04 0.32
C LYS A 39 -1.07 -12.90 1.83
N PHE A 40 -1.76 -11.87 2.31
CA PHE A 40 -1.95 -11.59 3.72
C PHE A 40 -3.44 -11.68 4.03
N TRP A 41 -3.81 -12.62 4.91
CA TRP A 41 -5.21 -12.83 5.27
C TRP A 41 -5.69 -11.94 6.42
N LYS A 42 -4.74 -11.48 7.24
CA LYS A 42 -4.94 -10.62 8.41
C LYS A 42 -4.21 -9.28 8.24
N ASN A 43 -3.93 -8.58 9.34
CA ASN A 43 -3.38 -7.25 9.31
C ASN A 43 -1.87 -7.26 9.10
N LEU A 44 -1.36 -6.21 8.45
CA LEU A 44 0.07 -5.99 8.21
C LEU A 44 0.46 -4.64 8.81
N THR A 45 1.24 -4.67 9.88
CA THR A 45 1.75 -3.46 10.54
C THR A 45 3.25 -3.35 10.33
N VAL A 46 3.68 -2.21 9.80
CA VAL A 46 5.06 -1.91 9.45
C VAL A 46 5.40 -0.53 10.03
N THR A 47 6.48 -0.42 10.78
CA THR A 47 6.86 0.90 11.36
C THR A 47 7.59 1.79 10.34
N GLY A 48 8.22 1.20 9.33
CA GLY A 48 8.95 1.88 8.27
C GLY A 48 8.21 1.91 6.93
N ARG A 49 8.99 1.78 5.85
CA ARG A 49 8.48 1.76 4.48
C ARG A 49 7.98 0.36 4.11
N LEU A 50 6.76 0.28 3.58
CA LEU A 50 6.20 -0.95 3.02
C LEU A 50 6.20 -0.89 1.49
N GLU A 51 6.81 -1.87 0.84
CA GLU A 51 6.74 -2.07 -0.61
C GLU A 51 5.97 -3.36 -0.90
N LEU A 52 4.71 -3.25 -1.31
CA LEU A 52 3.89 -4.39 -1.69
C LEU A 52 4.20 -4.80 -3.13
N GLY A 53 4.63 -6.04 -3.31
CA GLY A 53 4.94 -6.62 -4.60
C GLY A 53 3.75 -6.69 -5.57
N LYS A 54 4.07 -6.82 -6.85
CA LYS A 54 3.08 -6.91 -7.95
C LYS A 54 2.09 -8.04 -7.70
N GLY A 55 0.79 -7.75 -7.86
CA GLY A 55 -0.27 -8.75 -7.73
C GLY A 55 -0.49 -9.30 -6.32
N SER A 56 0.17 -8.75 -5.30
CA SER A 56 -0.03 -9.14 -3.91
C SER A 56 -1.42 -8.75 -3.41
N ILE A 57 -1.96 -9.53 -2.49
CA ILE A 57 -3.31 -9.34 -1.94
C ILE A 57 -3.23 -9.23 -0.43
N VAL A 58 -3.74 -8.13 0.12
CA VAL A 58 -3.96 -7.96 1.55
C VAL A 58 -5.46 -7.91 1.81
N ARG A 59 -5.95 -8.84 2.62
CA ARG A 59 -7.36 -8.88 3.04
C ARG A 59 -7.65 -8.02 4.25
N GLY A 60 -6.74 -7.99 5.22
CA GLY A 60 -6.86 -7.16 6.41
C GLY A 60 -6.40 -5.72 6.20
N ASP A 61 -6.15 -5.05 7.31
CA ASP A 61 -5.69 -3.66 7.34
C ASP A 61 -4.17 -3.56 7.24
N VAL A 62 -3.69 -2.52 6.60
CA VAL A 62 -2.27 -2.21 6.41
C VAL A 62 -1.95 -0.91 7.13
N LYS A 63 -0.98 -0.95 8.03
CA LYS A 63 -0.44 0.26 8.67
C LYS A 63 1.04 0.37 8.35
N ALA A 64 1.45 1.50 7.79
CA ALA A 64 2.84 1.77 7.45
C ALA A 64 3.20 3.23 7.69
N ARG A 65 4.49 3.57 7.80
CA ARG A 65 4.90 4.99 7.75
C ARG A 65 4.75 5.53 6.34
N SER A 66 5.27 4.78 5.37
CA SER A 66 5.07 5.03 3.94
C SER A 66 4.79 3.72 3.23
N ALA A 67 3.98 3.76 2.17
CA ALA A 67 3.65 2.57 1.41
C ALA A 67 3.74 2.80 -0.10
N LEU A 68 4.36 1.84 -0.78
CA LEU A 68 4.40 1.70 -2.22
C LEU A 68 3.63 0.44 -2.60
N VAL A 69 2.52 0.60 -3.31
CA VAL A 69 1.67 -0.49 -3.77
C VAL A 69 1.95 -0.75 -5.24
N CYS A 70 2.61 -1.86 -5.55
CA CYS A 70 2.98 -2.18 -6.93
C CYS A 70 1.78 -2.53 -7.82
N SER A 71 2.04 -2.59 -9.13
CA SER A 71 1.00 -2.79 -10.13
C SER A 71 0.15 -4.03 -9.86
N GLY A 72 -1.17 -3.87 -9.96
CA GLY A 72 -2.14 -4.95 -9.80
C GLY A 72 -2.27 -5.51 -8.38
N ALA A 73 -1.54 -4.97 -7.39
CA ALA A 73 -1.74 -5.33 -6.00
C ALA A 73 -3.11 -4.85 -5.50
N LYS A 74 -3.67 -5.59 -4.54
CA LYS A 74 -5.03 -5.38 -4.03
C LYS A 74 -5.00 -5.31 -2.50
N VAL A 75 -5.51 -4.21 -1.96
CA VAL A 75 -5.75 -4.07 -0.52
C VAL A 75 -7.26 -3.98 -0.33
N LEU A 76 -7.86 -5.04 0.21
CA LEU A 76 -9.30 -5.15 0.40
C LEU A 76 -9.75 -4.51 1.72
N GLY A 77 -8.87 -4.47 2.72
CA GLY A 77 -9.06 -3.69 3.94
C GLY A 77 -8.64 -2.22 3.77
N ASN A 78 -8.25 -1.62 4.87
CA ASN A 78 -7.85 -0.22 4.94
C ASN A 78 -6.33 -0.11 4.84
N ILE A 79 -5.82 0.92 4.18
CA ILE A 79 -4.41 1.30 4.25
C ILE A 79 -4.28 2.64 4.96
N GLU A 80 -3.52 2.66 6.04
CA GLU A 80 -3.19 3.84 6.84
C GLU A 80 -1.70 4.13 6.71
N THR A 81 -1.36 5.33 6.26
CA THR A 81 0.02 5.80 6.15
C THR A 81 0.20 7.16 6.79
N THR A 82 1.34 7.41 7.42
CA THR A 82 1.61 8.69 8.08
C THR A 82 2.36 9.69 7.20
N SER A 83 3.10 9.22 6.19
CA SER A 83 3.95 10.08 5.36
C SER A 83 3.49 10.13 3.90
N GLU A 84 3.48 9.01 3.20
CA GLU A 84 3.13 8.98 1.77
C GLU A 84 2.56 7.62 1.38
N LEU A 85 1.65 7.63 0.40
CA LEU A 85 1.09 6.44 -0.22
C LEU A 85 1.18 6.56 -1.74
N ILE A 86 1.97 5.68 -2.36
CA ILE A 86 2.15 5.64 -3.81
C ILE A 86 1.51 4.38 -4.37
N LEU A 87 0.57 4.54 -5.29
CA LEU A 87 -0.15 3.47 -5.95
C LEU A 87 0.30 3.40 -7.40
N LEU A 88 0.85 2.26 -7.81
CA LEU A 88 1.25 1.99 -9.19
C LEU A 88 0.08 1.43 -10.01
N ASP A 89 0.29 1.34 -11.33
CA ASP A 89 -0.77 1.08 -12.31
C ASP A 89 -1.67 -0.11 -11.93
N ARG A 90 -2.99 0.09 -12.03
CA ARG A 90 -4.02 -0.94 -11.72
C ARG A 90 -4.04 -1.44 -10.28
N ALA A 91 -3.44 -0.73 -9.32
CA ALA A 91 -3.63 -1.04 -7.90
C ALA A 91 -5.09 -0.83 -7.49
N LYS A 92 -5.61 -1.71 -6.63
CA LYS A 92 -7.00 -1.60 -6.13
C LYS A 92 -6.98 -1.53 -4.61
N ILE A 93 -7.57 -0.48 -4.07
CA ILE A 93 -7.64 -0.26 -2.63
C ILE A 93 -9.07 0.07 -2.26
N ASN A 94 -9.53 -0.52 -1.15
CA ASN A 94 -10.84 -0.19 -0.62
C ASN A 94 -10.82 1.20 0.04
N ILE A 95 -10.15 1.33 1.17
CA ILE A 95 -10.03 2.62 1.88
C ILE A 95 -8.57 3.00 1.99
N ALA A 96 -8.22 4.19 1.52
CA ALA A 96 -6.87 4.76 1.61
C ALA A 96 -6.89 6.00 2.50
N ALA A 97 -6.19 5.94 3.63
CA ALA A 97 -5.98 7.05 4.54
C ALA A 97 -4.48 7.39 4.62
N CYS A 98 -4.13 8.64 4.36
CA CYS A 98 -2.77 9.15 4.49
C CYS A 98 -2.77 10.50 5.20
N GLN A 99 -1.88 10.69 6.17
CA GLN A 99 -1.65 12.01 6.78
C GLN A 99 -0.82 12.94 5.88
N GLY A 100 -0.11 12.39 4.89
CA GLY A 100 0.62 13.18 3.90
C GLY A 100 0.01 13.04 2.51
N ASP A 101 0.87 12.80 1.52
CA ASP A 101 0.47 12.79 0.11
C ASP A 101 0.12 11.38 -0.38
N ILE A 102 -0.92 11.30 -1.21
CA ILE A 102 -1.32 10.08 -1.92
C ILE A 102 -1.11 10.31 -3.42
N ARG A 103 -0.37 9.43 -4.08
CA ARG A 103 -0.19 9.46 -5.54
C ARG A 103 -0.79 8.20 -6.14
N ALA A 104 -1.77 8.36 -7.02
CA ALA A 104 -2.39 7.25 -7.73
C ALA A 104 -2.08 7.32 -9.22
N ARG A 105 -1.48 6.23 -9.73
CA ARG A 105 -1.17 6.06 -11.14
C ARG A 105 -2.36 5.54 -11.97
N PRO A 106 -2.28 5.56 -13.31
CA PRO A 106 -3.37 5.16 -14.17
C PRO A 106 -3.91 3.75 -13.91
N GLY A 107 -5.23 3.60 -14.06
CA GLY A 107 -5.96 2.36 -13.85
C GLY A 107 -6.20 2.00 -12.37
N CYS A 108 -5.76 2.82 -11.42
CA CYS A 108 -6.04 2.58 -10.00
C CYS A 108 -7.54 2.69 -9.68
N THR A 109 -8.00 1.92 -8.69
CA THR A 109 -9.37 2.01 -8.17
C THR A 109 -9.34 2.17 -6.66
N LEU A 110 -9.97 3.23 -6.17
CA LEU A 110 -10.08 3.60 -4.76
C LEU A 110 -11.57 3.71 -4.41
N ASN A 111 -12.06 3.02 -3.38
CA ASN A 111 -13.46 3.19 -2.96
C ASN A 111 -13.62 4.43 -2.08
N SER A 112 -12.81 4.58 -1.03
CA SER A 112 -12.74 5.81 -0.25
C SER A 112 -11.30 6.27 -0.10
N VAL A 113 -11.06 7.56 -0.16
CA VAL A 113 -9.74 8.15 0.02
C VAL A 113 -9.79 9.37 0.92
N LYS A 114 -8.86 9.43 1.87
CA LYS A 114 -8.61 10.58 2.75
C LYS A 114 -7.12 10.88 2.71
N ALA A 115 -6.75 12.07 2.24
CA ALA A 115 -5.38 12.57 2.36
C ALA A 115 -5.43 13.89 3.12
N ASP A 116 -4.66 14.02 4.20
CA ASP A 116 -4.53 15.32 4.89
C ASP A 116 -3.59 16.26 4.11
N GLY A 117 -2.68 15.70 3.30
CA GLY A 117 -1.87 16.43 2.32
C GLY A 117 -2.59 16.55 0.97
N THR A 118 -1.95 16.04 -0.09
CA THR A 118 -2.46 16.11 -1.46
C THR A 118 -2.73 14.71 -2.03
N LEU A 119 -3.90 14.53 -2.63
CA LEU A 119 -4.23 13.40 -3.50
C LEU A 119 -3.93 13.76 -4.96
N GLU A 120 -2.85 13.20 -5.50
CA GLU A 120 -2.48 13.34 -6.90
C GLU A 120 -2.96 12.13 -7.70
N LEU A 121 -3.81 12.37 -8.70
CA LEU A 121 -4.35 11.36 -9.60
C LEU A 121 -3.74 11.59 -10.98
N VAL A 122 -3.04 10.59 -11.51
CA VAL A 122 -2.43 10.63 -12.84
C VAL A 122 -3.20 9.72 -13.77
N GLY A 123 -3.69 10.28 -14.89
CA GLY A 123 -4.45 9.55 -15.90
C GLY A 123 -5.81 9.03 -15.40
N LYS A 124 -6.22 7.87 -15.91
CA LYS A 124 -7.52 7.28 -15.60
C LYS A 124 -7.53 6.61 -14.22
N VAL A 125 -7.88 7.34 -13.16
CA VAL A 125 -8.08 6.80 -11.81
C VAL A 125 -9.56 6.85 -11.43
N ILE A 126 -10.08 5.75 -10.87
CA ILE A 126 -11.46 5.68 -10.38
C ILE A 126 -11.45 5.85 -8.87
N VAL A 127 -12.05 6.92 -8.38
CA VAL A 127 -12.27 7.17 -6.95
C VAL A 127 -13.76 7.29 -6.70
N ARG A 128 -14.34 6.44 -5.84
CA ARG A 128 -15.80 6.50 -5.57
C ARG A 128 -16.17 7.58 -4.56
N LYS A 129 -15.36 7.74 -3.52
CA LYS A 129 -15.57 8.73 -2.45
C LYS A 129 -14.24 9.37 -2.09
N VAL A 130 -14.24 10.69 -1.97
CA VAL A 130 -13.14 11.48 -1.41
C VAL A 130 -13.65 12.09 -0.11
N GLU A 131 -12.94 11.86 0.99
CA GLU A 131 -13.30 12.45 2.29
C GLU A 131 -13.02 13.97 2.29
N PRO A 132 -13.83 14.77 3.02
CA PRO A 132 -13.67 16.21 3.10
C PRO A 132 -12.25 16.62 3.50
N LEU A 133 -11.84 17.84 3.11
CA LEU A 133 -10.52 18.43 3.36
C LEU A 133 -9.36 17.83 2.54
N THR A 134 -9.60 16.75 1.79
CA THR A 134 -8.59 16.19 0.88
C THR A 134 -8.38 17.11 -0.33
N LYS A 135 -7.16 17.65 -0.49
CA LYS A 135 -6.80 18.42 -1.68
C LYS A 135 -6.53 17.49 -2.85
N VAL A 136 -7.28 17.60 -3.95
CA VAL A 136 -7.13 16.73 -5.13
C VAL A 136 -6.46 17.47 -6.29
N ILE A 137 -5.43 16.87 -6.88
CA ILE A 137 -4.76 17.32 -8.11
C ILE A 137 -4.90 16.22 -9.15
N ILE A 138 -5.38 16.58 -10.35
CA ILE A 138 -5.51 15.65 -11.46
C ILE A 138 -4.51 16.06 -12.54
N ARG A 139 -3.69 15.10 -13.01
CA ARG A 139 -2.76 15.29 -14.11
C ARG A 139 -3.11 14.35 -15.27
N ALA A 140 -2.90 14.83 -16.49
CA ALA A 140 -3.01 14.00 -17.69
C ALA A 140 -1.89 12.94 -17.73
N GLU A 141 -2.13 11.83 -18.43
CA GLU A 141 -1.04 10.97 -18.91
C GLU A 141 -0.26 11.73 -19.99
N GLU A 142 1.07 11.76 -19.87
CA GLU A 142 1.98 12.17 -20.95
C GLU A 142 2.09 11.08 -22.02
#